data_AF-A0A210W6W2-F1
#
_entry.id   AF-A0A210W6W2-F1
#
_cell.length_a   1.000
_cell.length_b   1.000
_cell.length_c   1.000
_cell.angle_alpha   90.00
_cell.angle_beta   90.00
_cell.angle_gamma   90.00
#
_symmetry.space_group_name_H-M   'P 1'
#
loop_
_entity.id
_entity.type
_entity.pdbx_description
1 polymer ?
#
loop_
_entity_poly.entity_id
_entity_poly.type
_entity_poly.pdbx_seq_one_letter_code
_entity_poly.pdbx_strand_id
1 'polypeptide(L)'
;MSNAPDSPPLALTGSCLCGAIAYELRSSPKAVSHCHCRICQKAHGAAFATYGSVPAKDLVFTQGQEQLRSFASSPGITRCFCQQCGSSLTWHSAHYAEGAWISVALATLDSEFVVGGQRHVNRGVGMGWVDWGGVD
;
A
#
# COMPACT_ATOMS: atom_id res chain seq x y z
N MET A 1 -14.54 -35.20 -17.52
CA MET A 1 -13.55 -34.52 -16.66
C MET A 1 -13.38 -33.11 -17.22
N SER A 2 -14.18 -32.15 -16.74
CA SER A 2 -14.16 -30.78 -17.27
C SER A 2 -12.99 -30.01 -16.64
N ASN A 3 -12.04 -29.59 -17.47
CA ASN A 3 -11.09 -28.55 -17.12
C ASN A 3 -11.85 -27.23 -17.08
N ALA A 4 -12.15 -26.72 -15.89
CA ALA A 4 -12.50 -25.31 -15.72
C ALA A 4 -11.24 -24.48 -16.03
N PRO A 5 -11.34 -23.37 -16.77
CA PRO A 5 -10.22 -22.47 -16.92
C PRO A 5 -9.86 -21.88 -15.55
N ASP A 6 -8.56 -21.87 -15.23
CA ASP A 6 -8.01 -21.10 -14.10
C ASP A 6 -8.56 -19.67 -14.19
N SER A 7 -9.51 -19.35 -13.31
CA SER A 7 -10.01 -17.99 -13.23
C SER A 7 -8.81 -17.11 -12.88
N PRO A 8 -8.55 -16.02 -13.63
CA PRO A 8 -7.50 -15.09 -13.22
C PRO A 8 -7.79 -14.67 -11.78
N PRO A 9 -6.77 -14.52 -10.91
CA PRO A 9 -7.01 -14.08 -9.54
C PRO A 9 -7.85 -12.81 -9.60
N LEU A 10 -9.00 -12.83 -8.90
CA LEU A 10 -9.94 -11.71 -8.82
C LEU A 10 -9.13 -10.43 -8.61
N ALA A 11 -9.21 -9.50 -9.57
CA ALA A 11 -8.52 -8.22 -9.48
C ALA A 11 -9.00 -7.51 -8.20
N LEU A 12 -8.06 -7.08 -7.36
CA LEU A 12 -8.41 -6.36 -6.14
C LEU A 12 -8.64 -4.89 -6.48
N THR A 13 -9.75 -4.33 -6.03
CA THR A 13 -10.05 -2.91 -6.17
C THR A 13 -9.70 -2.15 -4.90
N GLY A 14 -9.43 -0.86 -5.07
CA GLY A 14 -9.31 0.08 -3.96
C GLY A 14 -9.56 1.51 -4.37
N SER A 15 -9.71 2.38 -3.39
CA SER A 15 -10.02 3.79 -3.57
C SER A 15 -9.42 4.65 -2.48
N CYS A 16 -9.29 5.95 -2.74
CA CYS A 16 -8.99 6.90 -1.66
C CYS A 16 -10.23 7.12 -0.78
N LEU A 17 -10.05 7.71 0.42
CA LEU A 17 -11.14 7.93 1.38
C LEU A 17 -12.35 8.66 0.80
N CYS A 18 -12.15 9.65 -0.09
CA CYS A 18 -13.24 10.40 -0.70
C CYS A 18 -13.79 9.76 -1.98
N GLY A 19 -13.26 8.62 -2.43
CA GLY A 19 -13.67 7.93 -3.67
C GLY A 19 -13.27 8.65 -4.97
N ALA A 20 -12.60 9.80 -4.89
CA ALA A 20 -12.19 10.55 -6.08
C ALA A 20 -11.17 9.77 -6.94
N ILE A 21 -10.36 8.92 -6.31
CA ILE A 21 -9.38 8.03 -6.95
C ILE A 21 -9.84 6.60 -6.74
N ALA A 22 -9.87 5.82 -7.81
CA ALA A 22 -10.08 4.37 -7.78
C ALA A 22 -8.98 3.66 -8.58
N TYR A 23 -8.64 2.44 -8.16
CA TYR A 23 -7.62 1.63 -8.80
C TYR A 23 -7.94 0.13 -8.73
N GLU A 24 -7.27 -0.63 -9.59
CA GLU A 24 -7.26 -2.08 -9.64
C GLU A 24 -5.84 -2.62 -9.51
N LEU A 25 -5.69 -3.75 -8.82
CA LEU A 25 -4.49 -4.56 -8.75
C LEU A 25 -4.70 -5.85 -9.53
N ARG A 26 -3.92 -6.02 -10.60
CA ARG A 26 -3.97 -7.20 -11.49
C ARG A 26 -3.20 -8.41 -10.96
N SER A 27 -2.53 -8.26 -9.83
CA SER A 27 -1.90 -9.36 -9.10
C SER A 27 -2.04 -9.13 -7.59
N SER A 28 -2.04 -10.23 -6.83
CA SER A 28 -2.14 -10.15 -5.37
C SER A 28 -0.90 -9.46 -4.77
N PRO A 29 -1.09 -8.52 -3.81
CA PRO A 29 0.01 -7.90 -3.09
C PRO A 29 0.93 -8.93 -2.42
N LYS A 30 2.23 -8.72 -2.57
CA LYS A 30 3.29 -9.51 -1.94
C LYS A 30 4.03 -8.66 -0.90
N ALA A 31 4.96 -9.28 -0.18
CA ALA A 31 5.85 -8.59 0.77
C ALA A 31 5.09 -7.69 1.76
N VAL A 32 3.93 -8.17 2.25
CA VAL A 32 3.07 -7.41 3.15
C VAL A 32 3.83 -7.06 4.43
N SER A 33 3.83 -5.78 4.79
CA SER A 33 4.51 -5.31 5.98
C SER A 33 3.79 -4.20 6.72
N HIS A 34 3.90 -4.24 8.04
CA HIS A 34 3.62 -3.12 8.94
C HIS A 34 4.93 -2.38 9.19
N CYS A 35 5.07 -1.18 8.62
CA CYS A 35 6.26 -0.35 8.79
C CYS A 35 6.04 0.70 9.88
N HIS A 36 6.89 0.63 10.90
CA HIS A 36 6.80 1.45 12.11
C HIS A 36 7.74 2.67 12.09
N CYS A 37 8.42 2.94 10.97
CA CYS A 37 9.34 4.07 10.91
C CYS A 37 8.60 5.42 11.01
N ARG A 38 9.28 6.46 11.51
CA ARG A 38 8.68 7.78 11.73
C ARG A 38 8.09 8.40 10.47
N ILE A 39 8.66 8.14 9.29
CA ILE A 39 8.14 8.62 8.00
C ILE A 39 6.80 7.94 7.70
N CYS A 40 6.70 6.62 7.87
CA CYS A 40 5.46 5.87 7.64
C CYS A 40 4.37 6.25 8.64
N GLN A 41 4.72 6.43 9.92
CA GLN A 41 3.81 6.94 10.93
C GLN A 41 3.24 8.31 10.55
N LYS A 42 4.10 9.26 10.17
CA LYS A 42 3.69 10.61 9.77
C LYS A 42 2.86 10.60 8.48
N ALA A 43 3.21 9.78 7.50
CA ALA A 43 2.50 9.71 6.23
C ALA A 43 1.07 9.14 6.37
N HIS A 44 0.83 8.27 7.35
CA HIS A 44 -0.48 7.67 7.60
C HIS A 44 -1.23 8.28 8.78
N GLY A 45 -0.55 9.06 9.64
CA GLY A 45 -1.13 9.49 10.91
C GLY A 45 -1.47 8.33 11.85
N ALA A 46 -0.71 7.23 11.79
CA ALA A 46 -1.01 5.97 12.48
C ALA A 46 0.23 5.34 13.14
N ALA A 47 0.03 4.33 14.00
CA ALA A 47 1.13 3.59 14.65
C ALA A 47 2.09 2.93 13.65
N PHE A 48 1.54 2.45 12.54
CA PHE A 48 2.30 1.92 11.41
C PHE A 48 1.54 2.15 10.12
N ALA A 49 2.27 2.09 9.02
CA ALA A 49 1.69 1.96 7.70
C ALA A 49 1.69 0.50 7.28
N THR A 50 0.56 -0.01 6.79
CA THR A 50 0.50 -1.34 6.18
C THR A 50 0.59 -1.23 4.67
N TYR A 51 1.58 -1.89 4.10
CA TYR A 51 1.82 -1.90 2.66
C TYR A 51 1.89 -3.32 2.12
N GLY A 52 1.44 -3.50 0.87
CA GLY A 52 1.76 -4.66 0.05
C GLY A 52 2.26 -4.21 -1.32
N SER A 53 3.15 -4.98 -1.93
CA SER A 53 3.82 -4.62 -3.18
C SER A 53 3.33 -5.47 -4.35
N VAL A 54 3.11 -4.82 -5.49
CA VAL A 54 2.80 -5.47 -6.77
C VAL A 54 3.80 -4.99 -7.84
N PRO A 55 3.98 -5.72 -8.94
CA PRO A 55 4.65 -5.17 -10.11
C PRO A 55 3.99 -3.85 -10.51
N ALA A 56 4.75 -2.80 -10.86
CA ALA A 56 4.14 -1.48 -11.07
C ALA A 56 3.09 -1.47 -12.19
N LYS A 57 3.30 -2.29 -13.23
CA LYS A 57 2.35 -2.50 -14.33
C LYS A 57 1.00 -3.11 -13.91
N ASP A 58 0.94 -3.72 -12.72
CA ASP A 58 -0.27 -4.39 -12.23
C ASP A 58 -1.14 -3.44 -11.40
N LEU A 59 -0.64 -2.26 -11.00
CA LEU A 59 -1.47 -1.19 -10.45
C LEU A 59 -2.01 -0.33 -11.59
N VAL A 60 -3.34 -0.29 -11.73
CA VAL A 60 -4.03 0.51 -12.74
C VAL A 60 -4.99 1.46 -12.06
N PHE A 61 -4.76 2.76 -12.17
CA PHE A 61 -5.73 3.77 -11.74
C PHE A 61 -6.87 3.84 -12.75
N THR A 62 -8.07 3.47 -12.32
CA THR A 62 -9.28 3.43 -13.15
C THR A 62 -10.05 4.76 -13.12
N GLN A 63 -9.81 5.60 -12.12
CA GLN A 63 -10.42 6.93 -11.98
C GLN A 63 -9.51 7.89 -11.21
N GLY A 64 -9.60 9.19 -11.52
CA GLY A 64 -9.07 10.26 -10.66
C GLY A 64 -7.57 10.47 -10.69
N GLN A 65 -6.88 10.06 -11.76
CA GLN A 65 -5.42 10.22 -11.86
C GLN A 65 -4.97 11.67 -11.69
N GLU A 66 -5.79 12.65 -12.10
CA GLU A 66 -5.54 14.09 -11.93
C GLU A 66 -5.53 14.55 -10.46
N GLN A 67 -6.15 13.77 -9.56
CA GLN A 67 -6.16 14.00 -8.12
C GLN A 67 -4.93 13.42 -7.41
N LEU A 68 -4.09 12.66 -8.12
CA LEU A 68 -2.83 12.18 -7.57
C LEU A 68 -1.85 13.34 -7.40
N ARG A 69 -1.23 13.39 -6.22
CA ARG A 69 -0.03 14.20 -5.97
C ARG A 69 1.04 13.31 -5.38
N SER A 70 2.28 13.71 -5.59
CA SER A 70 3.44 12.98 -5.08
C SER A 70 4.48 13.92 -4.49
N PHE A 71 5.30 13.37 -3.59
CA PHE A 71 6.45 14.06 -3.03
C PHE A 71 7.57 13.07 -2.70
N ALA A 72 8.81 13.56 -2.73
CA ALA A 72 9.97 12.80 -2.26
C ALA A 72 10.00 12.81 -0.73
N SER A 73 9.81 11.65 -0.11
CA SER A 73 9.77 11.51 1.35
C SER A 73 11.12 11.21 2.00
N SER A 74 12.05 10.68 1.19
CA SER A 74 13.46 10.48 1.50
C SER A 74 14.22 10.31 0.18
N PRO A 75 15.57 10.32 0.18
CA PRO A 75 16.34 10.07 -1.04
C PRO A 75 15.87 8.77 -1.73
N GLY A 76 15.51 8.88 -3.00
CA GLY A 76 15.06 7.74 -3.81
C GLY A 76 13.68 7.16 -3.45
N ILE A 77 12.89 7.76 -2.54
CA ILE A 77 11.56 7.28 -2.17
C ILE A 77 10.49 8.34 -2.45
N THR A 78 9.60 8.04 -3.39
CA THR A 78 8.45 8.87 -3.74
C THR A 78 7.17 8.26 -3.19
N ARG A 79 6.30 9.10 -2.62
CA ARG A 79 4.98 8.72 -2.10
C ARG A 79 3.91 9.43 -2.91
N CYS A 80 2.80 8.74 -3.18
CA CYS A 80 1.64 9.29 -3.85
C CYS A 80 0.42 9.27 -2.92
N PHE A 81 -0.40 10.32 -2.98
CA PHE A 81 -1.57 10.51 -2.15
C PHE A 81 -2.68 11.23 -2.93
N CYS A 82 -3.90 11.16 -2.41
CA CYS A 82 -5.02 11.92 -2.94
C CYS A 82 -4.93 13.38 -2.49
N GLN A 83 -4.88 14.33 -3.42
CA GLN A 83 -4.81 15.76 -3.06
C GLN A 83 -6.06 16.29 -2.36
N GLN A 84 -7.20 15.61 -2.54
CA GLN A 84 -8.49 16.06 -2.01
C GLN A 84 -8.71 15.61 -0.57
N CYS A 85 -8.43 14.35 -0.24
CA CYS A 85 -8.66 13.80 1.11
C CYS A 85 -7.39 13.45 1.88
N GLY A 86 -6.22 13.52 1.26
CA GLY A 86 -4.95 13.22 1.90
C GLY A 86 -4.62 11.73 2.05
N SER A 87 -5.49 10.79 1.62
CA SER A 87 -5.19 9.36 1.71
C SER A 87 -3.85 9.01 1.06
N SER A 88 -2.95 8.44 1.85
CA SER A 88 -1.71 7.84 1.35
C SER A 88 -2.05 6.60 0.52
N LEU A 89 -1.68 6.60 -0.77
CA LEU A 89 -2.05 5.53 -1.70
C LEU A 89 -0.88 4.60 -1.96
N THR A 90 0.25 5.15 -2.40
CA THR A 90 1.40 4.34 -2.81
C THR A 90 2.73 4.94 -2.39
N TRP A 91 3.76 4.11 -2.43
CA TRP A 91 5.14 4.57 -2.50
C TRP A 91 5.95 3.66 -3.41
N HIS A 92 7.02 4.20 -4.00
CA HIS A 92 7.98 3.42 -4.76
C HIS A 92 9.40 3.91 -4.48
N SER A 93 10.37 3.03 -4.74
CA SER A 93 11.79 3.34 -4.61
C SER A 93 12.47 3.35 -5.97
N ALA A 94 13.28 4.38 -6.21
CA ALA A 94 14.20 4.44 -7.35
C ALA A 94 15.37 3.44 -7.25
N HIS A 95 15.54 2.76 -6.11
CA HIS A 95 16.56 1.71 -5.93
C HIS A 95 16.14 0.35 -6.50
N TYR A 96 14.86 0.17 -6.81
CA TYR A 96 14.43 -0.94 -7.66
C TYR A 96 14.59 -0.54 -9.12
N ALA A 97 14.77 -1.52 -10.02
CA ALA A 97 14.70 -1.25 -11.46
C ALA A 97 13.44 -0.41 -11.73
N GLU A 98 13.59 0.66 -12.49
CA GLU A 98 12.53 1.65 -12.68
C GLU A 98 11.25 0.95 -13.18
N GLY A 99 10.13 1.18 -12.50
CA GLY A 99 8.85 0.52 -12.83
C GLY A 99 8.74 -0.96 -12.44
N ALA A 100 9.69 -1.53 -11.69
CA ALA A 100 9.62 -2.95 -11.32
C ALA A 100 8.54 -3.22 -10.26
N TRP A 101 8.45 -2.40 -9.21
CA TRP A 101 7.56 -2.62 -8.07
C TRP A 101 6.98 -1.32 -7.52
N ILE A 102 5.73 -1.37 -7.09
CA ILE A 102 5.05 -0.31 -6.36
C ILE A 102 4.40 -0.89 -5.10
N SER A 103 4.48 -0.16 -4.01
CA SER A 103 3.83 -0.53 -2.76
C SER A 103 2.56 0.27 -2.59
N VAL A 104 1.45 -0.42 -2.30
CA VAL A 104 0.11 0.14 -2.12
C VAL A 104 -0.26 0.04 -0.64
N ALA A 105 -0.84 1.12 -0.10
CA ALA A 105 -1.39 1.13 1.25
C ALA A 105 -2.57 0.16 1.32
N LEU A 106 -2.46 -0.94 2.07
CA LEU A 106 -3.51 -1.98 2.06
C LEU A 106 -4.84 -1.50 2.67
N ALA A 107 -4.80 -0.46 3.51
CA ALA A 107 -6.00 0.14 4.09
C ALA A 107 -6.87 0.91 3.07
N THR A 108 -6.42 1.05 1.82
CA THR A 108 -7.19 1.67 0.74
C THR A 108 -7.79 0.65 -0.22
N LEU A 109 -7.66 -0.65 0.07
CA LEU A 109 -8.38 -1.70 -0.65
C LEU A 109 -9.85 -1.71 -0.24
N ASP A 110 -10.72 -1.77 -1.24
CA ASP A 110 -12.16 -1.97 -1.08
C ASP A 110 -12.51 -3.46 -1.17
N SER A 111 -11.70 -4.22 -1.92
CA SER A 111 -11.80 -5.68 -2.00
C SER A 111 -11.23 -6.34 -0.75
N GLU A 112 -11.84 -7.45 -0.33
CA GLU A 112 -11.30 -8.28 0.75
C GLU A 112 -9.97 -8.91 0.32
N PHE A 113 -8.95 -8.78 1.16
CA PHE A 113 -7.63 -9.36 0.92
C PHE A 113 -7.13 -10.08 2.17
N VAL A 114 -7.03 -11.40 2.08
CA VAL A 114 -6.48 -12.24 3.14
C VAL A 114 -4.98 -12.41 2.93
N VAL A 115 -4.21 -11.97 3.93
CA VAL A 115 -2.76 -12.05 3.91
C VAL A 115 -2.27 -13.41 4.40
N GLY A 116 -1.47 -14.11 3.59
CA GLY A 116 -0.85 -15.39 3.98
C GLY A 116 0.33 -15.25 4.96
N GLY A 117 0.81 -14.02 5.18
CA GLY A 117 1.84 -13.70 6.16
C GLY A 117 2.30 -12.25 6.05
N GLN A 118 2.63 -11.64 7.20
CA GLN A 118 3.06 -10.24 7.29
C GLN A 118 4.31 -10.08 8.14
N ARG A 119 5.15 -9.10 7.80
CA ARG A 119 6.32 -8.73 8.60
C ARG A 119 6.08 -7.38 9.26
N HIS A 120 6.60 -7.21 10.47
CA HIS A 120 6.71 -5.88 11.07
C HIS A 120 8.16 -5.44 10.94
N VAL A 121 8.36 -4.24 10.41
CA VAL A 121 9.70 -3.68 10.17
C VAL A 121 9.85 -2.35 10.90
N ASN A 122 11.07 -2.06 11.35
CA ASN A 122 11.41 -0.83 12.10
C ASN A 122 10.64 -0.66 13.43
N ARG A 123 10.27 -1.76 14.12
CA ARG A 123 9.50 -1.71 15.39
C ARG A 123 10.16 -0.88 16.50
N GLY A 124 11.48 -0.69 16.46
CA GLY A 124 12.26 0.03 17.49
C GLY A 124 12.08 1.55 17.50
N VAL A 125 11.20 2.12 16.66
CA VAL A 125 10.89 3.55 16.70
C VAL A 125 9.85 3.79 17.79
N GLY A 126 10.27 4.48 18.86
CA GLY A 126 9.49 4.69 20.08
C GLY A 126 8.07 5.17 19.82
N MET A 127 7.10 4.34 20.22
CA MET A 127 5.67 4.64 20.24
C MET A 127 5.16 4.50 21.66
N GLY A 128 5.66 5.33 22.59
CA GLY A 128 5.26 5.26 24.01
C GLY A 128 3.77 5.52 24.27
N TRP A 129 3.02 5.91 23.25
CA TRP A 129 1.57 6.10 23.26
C TRP A 129 0.79 4.91 22.67
N VAL A 130 1.47 3.88 22.15
CA VAL A 130 0.84 2.63 21.71
C VAL A 130 1.10 1.56 22.75
N ASP A 131 0.02 1.07 23.36
CA ASP A 131 0.07 -0.17 24.11
C ASP A 131 -0.02 -1.33 23.12
N TRP A 132 1.04 -2.13 23.06
CA TRP A 132 1.10 -3.31 22.19
C TRP A 132 0.44 -4.54 22.81
N GLY A 133 -0.06 -4.44 24.05
CA GLY A 133 -0.60 -5.56 24.80
C GLY A 133 0.47 -6.64 24.93
N GLY A 134 1.43 -6.42 25.83
CA GLY A 134 2.39 -7.47 26.16
C GLY A 134 1.64 -8.74 26.61
N VAL A 135 1.80 -9.82 25.86
CA VAL A 135 1.98 -11.11 26.52
C VAL A 135 3.42 -11.11 27.01
N ASP A 136 3.57 -11.25 28.32
CA ASP A 136 4.86 -11.61 28.91
C ASP A 136 5.41 -12.90 28.28
#